data_AF-A0A7R9UDQ7-F1
#
_entry.id   AF-A0A7R9UDQ7-F1
#
_cell.length_a   1.000
_cell.length_b   1.000
_cell.length_c   1.000
_cell.angle_alpha   90.00
_cell.angle_beta   90.00
_cell.angle_gamma   90.00
#
_symmetry.space_group_name_H-M   'P 1'
#
loop_
_entity.id
_entity.type
_entity.pdbx_description
1 polymer ?
#
loop_
_entity_poly.entity_id
_entity_poly.type
_entity_poly.pdbx_seq_one_letter_code
_entity_poly.pdbx_strand_id
1 'polypeptide(L)'
;SFKKKVTQSKSEVSMRPLAVVWGGICVLSSFMGARSLSSAPRSAGNRCVAEEWDIRSREWKAEDDRRFRADFWQKRPLVIRGLLRDRLPTLQAEQFWAAAREADTASRIAWRRKDGASERWSLERGPFSSKRASMDDIRADGPDVLRHWSLLLNDCERLFPTAFDALL
;
A
#
# COMPACT_ATOMS: atom_id res chain seq x y z
N SER A 1 -10.44 -4.43 51.39
CA SER A 1 -11.22 -4.34 50.14
C SER A 1 -10.78 -3.08 49.40
N PHE A 2 -9.97 -3.20 48.35
CA PHE A 2 -9.41 -2.05 47.63
C PHE A 2 -9.61 -2.27 46.12
N LYS A 3 -10.68 -1.72 45.57
CA LYS A 3 -11.01 -1.81 44.14
C LYS A 3 -10.16 -0.77 43.38
N LYS A 4 -9.12 -1.20 42.66
CA LYS A 4 -8.44 -0.35 41.68
C LYS A 4 -9.34 -0.20 40.45
N LYS A 5 -9.81 1.03 40.21
CA LYS A 5 -10.40 1.43 38.92
C LYS A 5 -9.29 1.43 37.87
N VAL A 6 -9.43 0.60 36.84
CA VAL A 6 -8.60 0.66 35.63
C VAL A 6 -9.21 1.75 34.74
N THR A 7 -8.54 2.90 34.69
CA THR A 7 -8.86 3.97 33.76
C THR A 7 -8.34 3.56 32.38
N GLN A 8 -9.22 3.19 31.46
CA GLN A 8 -8.84 2.99 30.06
C GLN A 8 -8.51 4.34 29.43
N SER A 9 -7.23 4.58 29.15
CA SER A 9 -6.81 5.67 28.27
C SER A 9 -7.24 5.31 26.84
N LYS A 10 -8.16 6.10 26.29
CA LYS A 10 -8.58 6.02 24.89
C LYS A 10 -7.40 6.47 24.02
N SER A 11 -6.58 5.53 23.56
CA SER A 11 -5.51 5.80 22.60
C SER A 11 -6.15 6.11 21.25
N GLU A 12 -6.17 7.38 20.88
CA GLU A 12 -6.57 7.85 19.55
C GLU A 12 -5.48 7.44 18.55
N VAL A 13 -5.75 6.38 17.79
CA VAL A 13 -4.83 5.86 16.77
C VAL A 13 -4.98 6.74 15.53
N SER A 14 -4.06 7.70 15.35
CA SER A 14 -3.92 8.48 14.13
C SER A 14 -3.58 7.54 12.96
N MET A 15 -4.57 7.30 12.09
CA MET A 15 -4.42 6.52 10.87
C MET A 15 -3.68 7.38 9.83
N ARG A 16 -2.41 7.10 9.56
CA ARG A 16 -1.69 7.68 8.43
C ARG A 16 -1.86 6.76 7.23
N PRO A 17 -2.61 7.15 6.17
CA PRO A 17 -2.60 6.41 4.93
C PRO A 17 -1.16 6.34 4.39
N LEU A 18 -0.70 5.13 4.08
CA LEU A 18 0.58 4.96 3.37
C LEU A 18 0.26 4.88 1.88
N ALA A 19 0.72 5.86 1.11
CA ALA A 19 0.80 5.75 -0.34
C ALA A 19 2.10 5.03 -0.68
N VAL A 20 2.03 3.86 -1.33
CA VAL A 20 3.21 3.15 -1.83
C VAL A 20 3.22 3.23 -3.34
N VAL A 21 4.32 3.70 -3.90
CA VAL A 21 4.58 3.75 -5.34
C VAL A 21 5.29 2.47 -5.76
N TRP A 22 4.75 1.79 -6.78
CA TRP A 22 5.42 0.68 -7.45
C TRP A 22 5.16 0.76 -8.96
N GLY A 23 6.20 1.06 -9.75
CA GLY A 23 6.15 1.02 -11.21
C GLY A 23 5.06 1.90 -11.85
N GLY A 24 4.97 3.17 -11.44
CA GLY A 24 3.95 4.12 -11.94
C GLY A 24 2.56 3.94 -11.33
N ILE A 25 2.35 2.87 -10.55
CA ILE A 25 1.13 2.66 -9.78
C ILE A 25 1.36 3.14 -8.36
N CYS A 26 0.48 4.01 -7.89
CA CYS A 26 0.43 4.35 -6.47
C CYS A 26 -0.74 3.62 -5.82
N VAL A 27 -0.53 3.15 -4.60
CA VAL A 27 -1.54 2.42 -3.83
C VAL A 27 -1.79 3.14 -2.53
N LEU A 28 -3.03 3.58 -2.33
CA LEU A 28 -3.52 4.07 -1.05
C LEU A 28 -4.33 2.95 -0.39
N SER A 29 -3.93 2.52 0.81
CA SER A 29 -4.57 1.39 1.50
C SER A 29 -4.81 1.67 2.98
N SER A 30 -5.88 1.09 3.52
CA SER A 30 -6.25 1.15 4.95
C SER A 30 -5.47 0.19 5.85
N PHE A 31 -4.20 -0.11 5.55
CA PHE A 31 -3.45 -1.08 6.36
C PHE A 31 -3.26 -0.55 7.79
N MET A 32 -3.79 -1.28 8.78
CA MET A 32 -3.39 -1.12 10.19
C MET A 32 -1.91 -1.43 10.30
N GLY A 33 -1.23 -0.67 11.17
CA GLY A 33 0.23 -0.56 11.24
C GLY A 33 1.01 -1.86 11.13
N ALA A 34 2.27 -1.70 10.69
CA ALA A 34 3.28 -2.74 10.61
C ALA A 34 3.29 -3.62 11.87
N ARG A 35 2.51 -4.70 11.85
CA ARG A 35 2.80 -5.84 12.70
C ARG A 35 4.01 -6.48 12.06
N SER A 36 5.11 -6.47 12.81
CA SER A 36 6.18 -7.44 12.67
C SER A 36 5.59 -8.74 12.13
N LEU A 37 6.10 -9.21 10.98
CA LEU A 37 5.77 -10.51 10.38
C LEU A 37 6.28 -11.62 11.29
N SER A 38 5.69 -11.73 12.48
CA SER A 38 5.90 -12.78 13.47
C SER A 38 4.87 -13.86 13.17
N SER A 39 5.29 -14.79 12.31
CA SER A 39 4.87 -16.20 12.25
C SER A 39 3.36 -16.49 12.45
N ALA A 40 2.59 -16.45 11.36
CA ALA A 40 1.38 -17.27 11.23
C ALA A 40 1.78 -18.71 10.83
N PRO A 41 1.01 -19.75 11.23
CA PRO A 41 1.36 -21.14 11.00
C PRO A 41 1.38 -21.45 9.49
N ARG A 42 2.50 -22.00 9.05
CA ARG A 42 2.87 -22.19 7.64
C ARG A 42 2.28 -23.49 7.11
N SER A 43 1.34 -23.43 6.17
CA SER A 43 0.96 -24.59 5.36
C SER A 43 2.10 -24.92 4.38
N ALA A 44 2.45 -26.20 4.31
CA ALA A 44 3.50 -26.73 3.46
C ALA A 44 3.01 -26.81 2.00
N GLY A 45 3.34 -25.80 1.20
CA GLY A 45 3.14 -25.82 -0.25
C GLY A 45 4.03 -24.77 -0.90
N ASN A 46 5.06 -25.22 -1.61
CA ASN A 46 5.99 -24.45 -2.45
C ASN A 46 6.41 -23.07 -1.90
N ARG A 47 7.46 -23.05 -1.07
CA ARG A 47 8.16 -21.80 -0.74
C ARG A 47 8.86 -21.27 -1.99
N CYS A 48 8.29 -20.24 -2.60
CA CYS A 48 9.08 -19.30 -3.41
C CYS A 48 9.93 -18.48 -2.43
N VAL A 49 11.15 -18.95 -2.14
CA VAL A 49 12.08 -18.19 -1.31
C VAL A 49 12.71 -17.13 -2.21
N ALA A 50 12.17 -15.93 -2.20
CA ALA A 50 12.85 -14.79 -2.81
C ALA A 50 14.16 -14.56 -2.06
N GLU A 51 15.26 -14.37 -2.79
CA GLU A 51 16.52 -13.93 -2.18
C GLU A 51 16.31 -12.53 -1.59
N GLU A 52 17.04 -12.23 -0.52
CA GLU A 52 16.95 -10.95 0.17
C GLU A 52 18.31 -10.27 0.24
N TRP A 53 18.37 -9.03 -0.25
CA TRP A 53 19.52 -8.15 -0.10
C TRP A 53 19.18 -7.06 0.91
N ASP A 54 19.92 -7.02 2.01
CA ASP A 54 19.85 -5.93 2.96
C ASP A 54 20.94 -4.91 2.69
N ILE A 55 20.52 -3.73 2.22
CA ILE A 55 21.41 -2.61 1.94
C ILE A 55 21.19 -1.46 2.92
N ARG A 56 20.60 -1.69 4.10
CA ARG A 56 20.39 -0.65 5.12
C ARG A 56 21.67 -0.11 5.76
N SER A 57 22.81 -0.76 5.56
CA SER A 57 24.11 -0.34 6.08
C SER A 57 25.08 0.16 5.00
N ARG A 58 24.69 0.10 3.71
CA ARG A 58 25.58 0.45 2.59
C ARG A 58 24.83 1.11 1.43
N GLU A 59 25.55 1.74 0.53
CA GLU A 59 25.00 2.25 -0.72
C GLU A 59 24.90 1.15 -1.79
N TRP A 60 24.04 1.40 -2.78
CA TRP A 60 23.93 0.60 -4.00
C TRP A 60 25.12 0.90 -4.93
N LYS A 61 25.79 -0.15 -5.42
CA LYS A 61 27.01 -0.03 -6.24
C LYS A 61 26.83 -0.60 -7.65
N ALA A 62 27.74 -0.27 -8.55
CA ALA A 62 27.75 -0.78 -9.92
C ALA A 62 27.87 -2.33 -10.00
N GLU A 63 28.46 -2.97 -8.99
CA GLU A 63 28.50 -4.43 -8.85
C GLU A 63 27.11 -5.02 -8.59
N ASP A 64 26.29 -4.34 -7.77
CA ASP A 64 24.93 -4.76 -7.46
C ASP A 64 24.06 -4.71 -8.72
N ASP A 65 24.24 -3.68 -9.55
CA ASP A 65 23.61 -3.54 -10.85
C ASP A 65 23.91 -4.72 -11.79
N ARG A 66 25.20 -5.07 -11.92
CA ARG A 66 25.65 -6.17 -12.78
C ARG A 66 25.05 -7.48 -12.30
N ARG A 67 25.12 -7.73 -10.98
CA ARG A 67 24.56 -8.93 -10.36
C ARG A 67 23.04 -8.99 -10.48
N PHE A 68 22.34 -7.87 -10.26
CA PHE A 68 20.90 -7.76 -10.41
C PHE A 68 20.45 -8.14 -11.83
N ARG A 69 21.09 -7.55 -12.86
CA ARG A 69 20.82 -7.85 -14.27
C ARG A 69 21.15 -9.29 -14.64
N ALA A 70 22.25 -9.84 -14.11
CA ALA A 70 22.67 -11.20 -14.41
C ALA A 70 21.76 -12.26 -13.77
N ASP A 71 21.36 -12.07 -12.51
CA ASP A 71 20.80 -13.17 -11.71
C ASP A 71 19.30 -13.03 -11.40
N PHE A 72 18.71 -11.83 -11.56
CA PHE A 72 17.35 -11.54 -11.08
C PHE A 72 16.45 -10.91 -12.13
N TRP A 73 16.96 -9.95 -12.93
CA TRP A 73 16.16 -9.24 -13.92
C TRP A 73 15.44 -10.20 -14.87
N GLN A 74 14.10 -10.15 -14.89
CA GLN A 74 13.22 -11.04 -15.65
C GLN A 74 13.42 -12.55 -15.42
N LYS A 75 14.11 -12.94 -14.34
CA LYS A 75 14.43 -14.35 -14.03
C LYS A 75 13.75 -14.82 -12.75
N ARG A 76 13.94 -14.09 -11.65
CA ARG A 76 13.44 -14.48 -10.33
C ARG A 76 13.27 -13.27 -9.40
N PRO A 77 12.34 -13.33 -8.44
CA PRO A 77 12.11 -12.22 -7.51
C PRO A 77 13.32 -12.00 -6.57
N LEU A 78 13.55 -10.74 -6.22
CA LEU A 78 14.55 -10.28 -5.26
C LEU A 78 13.90 -9.26 -4.32
N VAL A 79 14.10 -9.39 -3.01
CA VAL A 79 13.70 -8.39 -2.01
C VAL A 79 14.91 -7.55 -1.66
N ILE A 80 14.86 -6.23 -1.90
CA ILE A 80 15.93 -5.30 -1.53
C ILE A 80 15.44 -4.42 -0.37
N ARG A 81 16.01 -4.62 0.83
CA ARG A 81 15.66 -3.81 2.01
C ARG A 81 16.55 -2.57 2.08
N GLY A 82 15.93 -1.41 2.32
CA GLY A 82 16.65 -0.15 2.53
C GLY A 82 17.07 0.57 1.27
N LEU A 83 16.44 0.29 0.11
CA LEU A 83 16.73 0.96 -1.16
C LEU A 83 16.29 2.44 -1.17
N LEU A 84 15.12 2.74 -0.64
CA LEU A 84 14.49 4.07 -0.68
C LEU A 84 14.43 4.70 0.71
N ARG A 85 15.55 4.78 1.44
CA ARG A 85 15.57 5.17 2.86
C ARG A 85 14.88 6.52 3.13
N ASP A 86 15.25 7.53 2.35
CA ASP A 86 14.80 8.92 2.54
C ASP A 86 14.15 9.52 1.27
N ARG A 87 13.93 8.69 0.25
CA ARG A 87 13.46 9.13 -1.09
C ARG A 87 12.03 8.74 -1.41
N LEU A 88 11.19 8.51 -0.40
CA LEU A 88 9.78 8.23 -0.66
C LEU A 88 9.02 9.53 -0.89
N PRO A 89 8.37 9.72 -2.06
CA PRO A 89 7.40 10.78 -2.18
C PRO A 89 6.29 10.66 -1.14
N THR A 90 6.14 11.71 -0.34
CA THR A 90 4.95 11.88 0.49
C THR A 90 3.85 12.53 -0.34
N LEU A 91 3.00 11.69 -0.95
CA LEU A 91 1.71 12.12 -1.47
C LEU A 91 0.66 12.07 -0.35
N GLN A 92 -0.08 13.16 -0.19
CA GLN A 92 -1.21 13.21 0.75
C GLN A 92 -2.41 12.47 0.16
N ALA A 93 -3.25 11.91 1.03
CA ALA A 93 -4.40 11.12 0.60
C ALA A 93 -5.39 11.96 -0.21
N GLU A 94 -5.55 13.23 0.14
CA GLU A 94 -6.43 14.19 -0.52
C GLU A 94 -5.97 14.45 -1.96
N GLN A 95 -4.66 14.57 -2.20
CA GLN A 95 -4.08 14.70 -3.53
C GLN A 95 -4.37 13.45 -4.37
N PHE A 96 -4.32 12.28 -3.72
CA PHE A 96 -4.61 10.99 -4.33
C PHE A 96 -6.08 10.88 -4.77
N TRP A 97 -7.01 11.27 -3.90
CA TRP A 97 -8.44 11.29 -4.19
C TRP A 97 -8.81 12.32 -5.24
N ALA A 98 -8.17 13.49 -5.21
CA ALA A 98 -8.36 14.50 -6.25
C ALA A 98 -7.97 13.96 -7.63
N ALA A 99 -6.77 13.38 -7.74
CA ALA A 99 -6.29 12.79 -8.99
C ALA A 99 -7.18 11.65 -9.51
N ALA A 100 -7.76 10.86 -8.60
CA ALA A 100 -8.65 9.75 -8.96
C ALA A 100 -9.97 10.17 -9.66
N ARG A 101 -10.33 11.46 -9.57
CA ARG A 101 -11.55 12.05 -10.12
C ARG A 101 -11.33 12.73 -11.47
N GLU A 102 -10.08 12.96 -11.85
CA GLU A 102 -9.75 13.53 -13.15
C GLU A 102 -10.14 12.58 -14.28
N ALA A 103 -10.77 13.11 -15.34
CA ALA A 103 -11.37 12.30 -16.40
C ALA A 103 -10.36 11.41 -17.14
N ASP A 104 -9.13 11.91 -17.29
CA ASP A 104 -8.04 11.22 -18.00
C ASP A 104 -7.17 10.34 -17.07
N THR A 105 -7.55 10.20 -15.80
CA THR A 105 -6.85 9.36 -14.85
C THR A 105 -7.49 7.98 -14.77
N ALA A 106 -6.73 6.96 -15.16
CA ALA A 106 -7.11 5.58 -14.93
C ALA A 106 -6.96 5.22 -13.44
N SER A 107 -8.09 5.18 -12.74
CA SER A 107 -8.16 4.86 -11.31
C SER A 107 -9.09 3.69 -11.03
N ARG A 108 -8.85 2.98 -9.91
CA ARG A 108 -9.68 1.85 -9.49
C ARG A 108 -9.65 1.65 -7.97
N ILE A 109 -10.79 1.29 -7.40
CA ILE A 109 -10.92 0.91 -5.99
C ILE A 109 -11.25 -0.57 -5.94
N ALA A 110 -10.43 -1.33 -5.22
CA ALA A 110 -10.70 -2.72 -4.90
C ALA A 110 -10.99 -2.85 -3.41
N TRP A 111 -12.05 -3.55 -3.05
CA TRP A 111 -12.39 -3.82 -1.65
C TRP A 111 -13.01 -5.20 -1.49
N ARG A 112 -12.92 -5.73 -0.27
CA ARG A 112 -13.59 -6.97 0.08
C ARG A 112 -14.92 -6.65 0.73
N ARG A 113 -15.95 -7.39 0.36
CA ARG A 113 -17.26 -7.35 1.02
C ARG A 113 -17.68 -8.72 1.50
N LYS A 114 -18.48 -8.75 2.56
CA LYS A 114 -19.22 -9.93 2.97
C LYS A 114 -20.35 -10.20 1.98
N ASP A 115 -20.61 -11.48 1.78
CA ASP A 115 -21.71 -11.99 0.99
C ASP A 115 -22.22 -13.27 1.68
N GLY A 116 -23.13 -13.07 2.63
CA GLY A 116 -23.54 -14.10 3.58
C GLY A 116 -22.36 -14.60 4.43
N ALA A 117 -22.08 -15.90 4.36
CA ALA A 117 -20.94 -16.53 5.06
C ALA A 117 -19.62 -16.45 4.28
N SER A 118 -19.64 -15.92 3.06
CA SER A 118 -18.48 -15.86 2.15
C SER A 118 -17.96 -14.43 1.99
N GLU A 119 -16.73 -14.30 1.49
CA GLU A 119 -16.12 -13.00 1.19
C GLU A 119 -15.88 -12.89 -0.32
N ARG A 120 -16.32 -11.78 -0.93
CA ARG A 120 -16.10 -11.50 -2.36
C ARG A 120 -15.31 -10.22 -2.56
N TRP A 121 -14.48 -10.23 -3.59
CA TRP A 121 -13.81 -9.02 -4.07
C TRP A 121 -14.74 -8.22 -4.97
N SER A 122 -14.79 -6.92 -4.74
CA SER A 122 -15.44 -5.93 -5.58
C SER A 122 -14.40 -5.00 -6.18
N LEU A 123 -14.68 -4.52 -7.38
CA LEU A 123 -13.84 -3.58 -8.12
C LEU A 123 -14.72 -2.49 -8.73
N GLU A 124 -14.35 -1.24 -8.49
CA GLU A 124 -14.92 -0.07 -9.16
C GLU A 124 -13.82 0.66 -9.92
N ARG A 125 -14.15 1.17 -11.10
CA ARG A 125 -13.22 1.92 -11.96
C ARG A 125 -13.67 3.37 -11.98
N GLY A 126 -12.71 4.29 -11.91
CA GLY A 126 -12.98 5.70 -12.05
C GLY A 126 -13.17 6.12 -13.51
N PRO A 127 -13.25 7.43 -13.77
CA PRO A 127 -13.08 8.51 -12.78
C PRO A 127 -14.20 8.50 -11.73
N PHE A 128 -13.83 8.81 -10.48
CA PHE A 128 -14.80 8.81 -9.38
C PHE A 128 -15.56 10.14 -9.30
N SER A 129 -16.83 10.08 -8.90
CA SER A 129 -17.63 11.27 -8.65
C SER A 129 -17.24 11.94 -7.32
N SER A 130 -17.72 13.16 -7.07
CA SER A 130 -17.56 13.84 -5.78
C SER A 130 -18.15 13.07 -4.59
N LYS A 131 -19.06 12.11 -4.84
CA LYS A 131 -19.62 11.23 -3.80
C LYS A 131 -18.63 10.15 -3.34
N ARG A 132 -17.51 9.98 -4.04
CA ARG A 132 -16.46 9.01 -3.73
C ARG A 132 -15.13 9.75 -3.71
N ALA A 133 -15.02 10.62 -2.71
CA ALA A 133 -13.94 11.58 -2.51
C ALA A 133 -13.09 11.28 -1.28
N SER A 134 -13.49 10.32 -0.46
CA SER A 134 -12.81 9.98 0.78
C SER A 134 -12.92 8.49 1.13
N MET A 135 -12.11 8.10 2.12
CA MET A 135 -12.20 6.78 2.73
C MET A 135 -13.56 6.53 3.40
N ASP A 136 -14.20 7.58 3.91
CA ASP A 136 -15.48 7.44 4.62
C ASP A 136 -16.63 7.15 3.66
N ASP A 137 -16.53 7.62 2.41
CA ASP A 137 -17.50 7.28 1.35
C ASP A 137 -17.48 5.78 1.03
N ILE A 138 -16.29 5.16 0.99
CA ILE A 138 -16.19 3.69 0.81
C ILE A 138 -16.82 2.94 1.98
N ARG A 139 -16.69 3.46 3.20
CA ARG A 139 -17.27 2.83 4.40
C ARG A 139 -18.78 3.03 4.48
N ALA A 140 -19.30 4.12 3.90
CA ALA A 140 -20.72 4.40 3.85
C ALA A 140 -21.50 3.42 2.95
N ASP A 141 -20.83 2.72 2.04
CA ASP A 141 -21.46 1.70 1.17
C ASP A 141 -22.05 0.50 1.94
N GLY A 142 -21.72 0.36 3.22
CA GLY A 142 -22.46 -0.50 4.14
C GLY A 142 -21.58 -1.30 5.10
N PRO A 143 -22.19 -1.92 6.13
CA PRO A 143 -21.48 -2.69 7.15
C PRO A 143 -20.78 -3.95 6.60
N ASP A 144 -21.16 -4.38 5.39
CA ASP A 144 -20.59 -5.53 4.71
C ASP A 144 -19.22 -5.24 4.07
N VAL A 145 -18.86 -3.97 3.90
CA VAL A 145 -17.53 -3.57 3.42
C VAL A 145 -16.51 -3.85 4.52
N LEU A 146 -15.59 -4.78 4.24
CA LEU A 146 -14.50 -5.11 5.14
C LEU A 146 -13.49 -3.95 5.16
N ARG A 147 -12.73 -3.83 6.26
CA ARG A 147 -11.71 -2.77 6.46
C ARG A 147 -10.58 -2.77 5.41
N HIS A 148 -10.58 -3.71 4.47
CA HIS A 148 -9.55 -3.93 3.47
C HIS A 148 -10.02 -3.39 2.13
N TRP A 149 -9.56 -2.18 1.81
CA TRP A 149 -9.69 -1.58 0.49
C TRP A 149 -8.36 -0.99 0.05
N SER A 150 -8.21 -0.84 -1.26
CA SER A 150 -7.09 -0.14 -1.88
C SER A 150 -7.58 0.68 -3.07
N LEU A 151 -7.18 1.95 -3.12
CA LEU A 151 -7.32 2.82 -4.28
C LEU A 151 -6.00 2.78 -5.06
N LEU A 152 -6.08 2.51 -6.36
CA LEU A 152 -4.95 2.44 -7.25
C LEU A 152 -5.09 3.52 -8.33
N LEU A 153 -4.02 4.29 -8.52
CA LEU A 153 -3.86 5.22 -9.64
C LEU A 153 -2.78 4.71 -10.57
N ASN A 154 -3.02 4.82 -11.87
CA ASN A 154 -1.99 4.63 -12.89
C ASN A 154 -1.36 5.99 -13.27
N ASP A 155 -0.24 5.93 -13.98
CA ASP A 155 0.49 7.07 -14.54
C ASP A 155 0.84 8.14 -13.48
N CYS A 156 1.19 7.70 -12.27
CA CYS A 156 1.49 8.62 -11.16
C CYS A 156 2.64 9.59 -11.45
N GLU A 157 3.61 9.20 -12.28
CA GLU A 157 4.71 10.05 -12.71
C GLU A 157 4.24 11.27 -13.50
N ARG A 158 3.15 11.12 -14.28
CA ARG A 158 2.50 12.22 -14.99
C ARG A 158 1.67 13.09 -14.05
N LEU A 159 0.97 12.44 -13.11
CA LEU A 159 0.05 13.12 -12.19
C LEU A 159 0.78 13.89 -11.08
N PHE A 160 1.94 13.41 -10.67
CA PHE A 160 2.70 13.93 -9.55
C PHE A 160 4.19 14.07 -9.88
N PRO A 161 4.57 14.89 -10.88
CA PRO A 161 5.95 14.96 -11.35
C PRO A 161 6.96 15.22 -10.21
N THR A 162 6.64 16.19 -9.34
CA THR A 162 7.50 16.56 -8.20
C THR A 162 7.66 15.46 -7.14
N ALA A 163 6.72 14.52 -7.07
CA ALA A 163 6.83 13.37 -6.20
C ALA A 163 7.86 12.35 -6.74
N PHE A 164 8.08 12.33 -8.05
CA PHE A 164 8.93 11.34 -8.71
C PHE A 164 10.30 11.89 -9.11
N ASP A 165 10.61 13.16 -8.84
CA ASP A 165 11.91 13.78 -9.12
C ASP A 165 13.10 13.01 -8.52
N ALA A 166 12.89 12.27 -7.42
CA ALA A 166 13.94 11.48 -6.78
C ALA A 166 14.14 10.07 -7.38
N LEU A 167 13.24 9.65 -8.28
CA LEU A 167 13.22 8.33 -8.93
C LEU A 167 13.74 8.37 -10.38
N LEU A 168 13.92 9.56 -10.95
CA LEU A 168 14.54 9.83 -12.26
C LEU A 168 15.94 10.41 -12.10
#